data_AF-A0A1G1Q5C8-F1
#
_entry.id   AF-A0A1G1Q5C8-F1
#
_cell.length_a   1.000
_cell.length_b   1.000
_cell.length_c   1.000
_cell.angle_alpha   90.00
_cell.angle_beta   90.00
_cell.angle_gamma   90.00
#
_symmetry.space_group_name_H-M   'P 1'
#
loop_
_entity.id
_entity.type
_entity.pdbx_description
1 polymer ?
#
loop_
_entity_poly.entity_id
_entity_poly.type
_entity_poly.pdbx_seq_one_letter_code
_entity_poly.pdbx_strand_id
1 'polypeptide(L)'
;MTDYVFRVGGEGGEGVISTGELLTLTLARAGFEIYTFRTYPAEIKGGHANYQVRASNALLLSQGAAVDVLVAFNEEAYQKHAQDVRSGGALVYDADSFTPPANGAVIHYGIPMTSLATEKVGVKLTKNIVALGVLSRLFDISFEVFEDLLKERFARKGEAIVQKNLLALRVGADYAVQQPKRDDIRLGRGSRKTKELVLSGNESLGLGAIAAGCRIYAGYPITPATDIMEFLAKELPKIGGYVVQTEDEISAVGVVLGASYAGKKAMTATSGPGYSLMTEMIGLAVVAELPAVIVDVQRVGPSTGMPTKTEQGDLYLAVYGGHGNCPRIVMALTSVEDCFYGIMRAFNLAEQFQMPVIVLSDQYLGHRKATVPVPDPSTVPLVERRKPTTEELRGYQRYRFTPDHISPMSAPGMEGGGYVAEGLEHTEIGYPAASDHENHLRLTQKRYGKFHAVESIANELVRFYGEAHPEIGVIGWGSTEGVIREAVQMAQDQGYSVGALHTKILYPQPLAKLTEFINGTKAVIIPEVNFTGQFATLLRKRFAYDFIQLNKCVGLPFTPKEIFDKIEEAANHVHSRRRDLAPKL
;
A
#
# COMPACT_ATOMS: atom_id res chain seq x y z
N MET A 1 -10.23 -7.71 22.37
CA MET A 1 -9.39 -8.41 21.38
C MET A 1 -7.97 -8.40 21.92
N THR A 2 -7.25 -9.52 21.92
CA THR A 2 -5.84 -9.53 22.35
C THR A 2 -4.96 -9.59 21.12
N ASP A 3 -4.16 -8.56 20.94
CA ASP A 3 -3.13 -8.43 19.92
C ASP A 3 -1.82 -8.03 20.60
N TYR A 4 -0.71 -8.32 19.93
CA TYR A 4 0.63 -8.02 20.44
C TYR A 4 1.48 -7.38 19.35
N VAL A 5 2.14 -6.28 19.68
CA VAL A 5 3.04 -5.52 18.82
C VAL A 5 4.48 -5.74 19.26
N PHE A 6 5.26 -6.42 18.40
CA PHE A 6 6.70 -6.56 18.55
C PHE A 6 7.40 -5.56 17.65
N ARG A 7 8.35 -4.83 18.20
CA ARG A 7 9.21 -3.92 17.45
C ARG A 7 10.66 -4.31 17.64
N VAL A 8 11.40 -4.42 16.54
CA VAL A 8 12.84 -4.68 16.51
C VAL A 8 13.53 -3.44 15.95
N GLY A 9 14.45 -2.88 16.72
CA GLY A 9 15.24 -1.71 16.32
C GLY A 9 16.74 -1.97 16.48
N GLY A 10 17.53 -1.36 15.62
CA GLY A 10 18.99 -1.46 15.65
C GLY A 10 19.62 -0.86 14.41
N GLU A 11 20.91 -1.09 14.24
CA GLU A 11 21.65 -0.57 13.09
C GLU A 11 21.44 -1.44 11.83
N GLY A 12 21.37 -0.78 10.67
CA GLY A 12 21.37 -1.41 9.36
C GLY A 12 22.61 -2.29 9.18
N GLY A 13 22.41 -3.60 9.16
CA GLY A 13 23.48 -4.60 9.09
C GLY A 13 23.47 -5.60 10.25
N GLU A 14 22.82 -5.27 11.37
CA GLU A 14 22.68 -6.17 12.53
C GLU A 14 21.56 -7.22 12.36
N GLY A 15 20.86 -7.23 11.21
CA GLY A 15 19.78 -8.18 10.95
C GLY A 15 18.43 -7.78 11.54
N VAL A 16 18.18 -6.49 11.79
CA VAL A 16 16.88 -5.97 12.28
C VAL A 16 15.71 -6.43 11.40
N ILE A 17 15.81 -6.19 10.09
CA ILE A 17 14.76 -6.57 9.14
C ILE A 17 14.63 -8.09 9.05
N SER A 18 15.74 -8.83 9.04
CA SER A 18 15.71 -10.29 8.93
C SER A 18 15.12 -10.96 10.16
N THR A 19 15.34 -10.41 11.36
CA THR A 19 14.70 -10.82 12.61
C THR A 19 13.20 -10.54 12.56
N GLY A 20 12.78 -9.35 12.14
CA GLY A 20 11.37 -9.00 11.97
C GLY A 20 10.64 -9.90 10.98
N GLU A 21 11.27 -10.25 9.85
CA GLU A 21 10.71 -11.17 8.86
C GLU A 21 10.59 -12.61 9.37
N LEU A 22 11.61 -13.13 10.06
CA LEU A 22 11.54 -14.46 10.65
C LEU A 22 10.44 -14.51 11.71
N LEU A 23 10.37 -13.50 12.57
CA LEU A 23 9.31 -13.37 13.55
C LEU A 23 7.93 -13.34 12.89
N THR A 24 7.78 -12.57 11.81
CA THR A 24 6.53 -12.49 11.04
C THR A 24 6.10 -13.86 10.48
N LEU A 25 7.02 -14.57 9.82
CA LEU A 25 6.71 -15.88 9.24
C LEU A 25 6.43 -16.92 10.32
N THR A 26 7.14 -16.86 11.45
CA THR A 26 6.89 -17.76 12.58
C THR A 26 5.49 -17.56 13.14
N LEU A 27 5.09 -16.29 13.36
CA LEU A 27 3.77 -15.96 13.88
C LEU A 27 2.65 -16.37 12.93
N ALA A 28 2.82 -16.12 11.62
CA ALA A 28 1.87 -16.58 10.61
C ALA A 28 1.74 -18.12 10.59
N ARG A 29 2.86 -18.85 10.59
CA ARG A 29 2.87 -20.33 10.66
C ARG A 29 2.30 -20.87 11.98
N ALA A 30 2.37 -20.09 13.06
CA ALA A 30 1.77 -20.42 14.35
C ALA A 30 0.26 -20.13 14.40
N GLY A 31 -0.36 -19.64 13.31
CA GLY A 31 -1.81 -19.45 13.19
C GLY A 31 -2.31 -18.07 13.61
N PHE A 32 -1.44 -17.05 13.59
CA PHE A 32 -1.82 -15.65 13.85
C PHE A 32 -2.07 -14.88 12.56
N GLU A 33 -3.01 -13.94 12.62
CA GLU A 33 -3.04 -12.82 11.69
C GLU A 33 -1.81 -11.95 11.94
N ILE A 34 -1.13 -11.51 10.87
CA ILE A 34 0.02 -10.60 10.97
C ILE A 34 -0.22 -9.31 10.21
N TYR A 35 0.39 -8.25 10.71
CA TYR A 35 0.48 -6.96 10.04
C TYR A 35 1.84 -6.35 10.34
N THR A 36 2.61 -5.97 9.32
CA THR A 36 3.95 -5.42 9.53
C THR A 36 4.10 -3.96 9.13
N PHE A 37 5.07 -3.30 9.74
CA PHE A 37 5.57 -2.00 9.32
C PHE A 37 7.08 -2.02 9.39
N ARG A 38 7.76 -1.40 8.42
CA ARG A 38 9.22 -1.32 8.42
C ARG A 38 9.68 0.04 7.94
N THR A 39 10.79 0.51 8.50
CA THR A 39 11.49 1.69 8.00
C THR A 39 12.95 1.36 7.80
N TYR A 40 13.49 1.78 6.66
CA TYR A 40 14.90 1.68 6.34
C TYR A 40 15.62 2.99 6.69
N PRO A 41 16.92 2.93 7.01
CA PRO A 41 17.80 4.10 6.93
C PRO A 41 17.81 4.64 5.49
N ALA A 42 18.18 5.91 5.32
CA ALA A 42 18.34 6.48 3.99
C ALA A 42 19.60 5.92 3.30
N GLU A 43 20.57 5.50 4.11
CA GLU A 43 21.85 4.94 3.71
C GLU A 43 21.75 3.44 3.40
N ILE A 44 22.49 2.98 2.38
CA ILE A 44 22.55 1.55 2.00
C ILE A 44 23.23 0.70 3.09
N LYS A 45 24.18 1.30 3.83
CA LYS A 45 24.88 0.67 4.95
C LYS A 45 24.90 1.62 6.15
N GLY A 46 24.64 1.08 7.33
CA GLY A 46 24.52 1.86 8.56
C GLY A 46 23.18 2.56 8.68
N GLY A 47 23.02 3.30 9.78
CA GLY A 47 21.80 4.03 10.10
C GLY A 47 20.73 3.15 10.75
N HIS A 48 19.79 3.80 11.43
CA HIS A 48 18.75 3.11 12.21
C HIS A 48 17.69 2.45 11.33
N ALA A 49 17.46 1.16 11.56
CA ALA A 49 16.38 0.40 10.98
C ALA A 49 15.33 0.02 12.04
N ASN A 50 14.09 -0.14 11.60
CA ASN A 50 13.00 -0.63 12.45
C ASN A 50 12.13 -1.62 11.69
N TYR A 51 11.73 -2.70 12.36
CA TYR A 51 10.70 -3.62 11.91
C TYR A 51 9.69 -3.87 13.02
N GLN A 52 8.42 -3.66 12.73
CA GLN A 52 7.30 -3.92 13.62
C GLN A 52 6.42 -5.01 13.04
N VAL A 53 6.00 -5.95 13.88
CA VAL A 53 4.96 -6.94 13.56
C VAL A 53 3.91 -6.90 14.66
N ARG A 54 2.66 -6.73 14.25
CA ARG A 54 1.48 -6.91 15.07
C ARG A 54 0.90 -8.28 14.77
N ALA A 55 0.54 -9.02 15.81
CA ALA A 55 -0.06 -10.34 15.69
C ALA A 55 -1.35 -10.45 16.50
N SER A 56 -2.37 -11.09 15.95
CA SER A 56 -3.64 -11.30 16.65
C SER A 56 -4.35 -12.58 16.19
N ASN A 57 -5.30 -13.03 17.00
CA ASN A 57 -6.26 -14.08 16.60
C ASN A 57 -7.40 -13.54 15.72
N ALA A 58 -7.52 -12.22 15.58
CA ALA A 58 -8.53 -11.56 14.76
C ALA A 58 -7.88 -10.73 13.65
N LEU A 59 -8.71 -10.23 12.73
CA LEU A 59 -8.28 -9.37 11.63
C LEU A 59 -7.60 -8.10 12.17
N LEU A 60 -6.44 -7.77 11.61
CA LEU A 60 -5.66 -6.57 11.92
C LEU A 60 -5.82 -5.54 10.80
N LEU A 61 -6.14 -4.30 11.17
CA LEU A 61 -6.41 -3.23 10.19
C LEU A 61 -5.30 -2.19 10.16
N SER A 62 -4.59 -1.99 11.27
CA SER A 62 -3.47 -1.06 11.36
C SER A 62 -2.23 -1.68 12.02
N GLN A 63 -1.13 -0.92 12.01
CA GLN A 63 0.09 -1.25 12.76
C GLN A 63 -0.08 -1.23 14.29
N GLY A 64 -1.23 -0.75 14.81
CA GLY A 64 -1.49 -0.58 16.25
C GLY A 64 -1.00 0.76 16.80
N ALA A 65 -1.37 1.05 18.06
CA ALA A 65 -1.11 2.34 18.71
C ALA A 65 0.13 2.33 19.64
N ALA A 66 0.47 1.19 20.26
CA ALA A 66 1.58 1.06 21.20
C ALA A 66 2.37 -0.23 20.97
N VAL A 67 3.59 -0.30 21.50
CA VAL A 67 4.48 -1.46 21.43
C VAL A 67 4.35 -2.29 22.70
N ASP A 68 4.12 -3.60 22.56
CA ASP A 68 4.11 -4.54 23.68
C ASP A 68 5.52 -5.02 24.03
N VAL A 69 6.33 -5.30 23.01
CA VAL A 69 7.69 -5.81 23.15
C VAL A 69 8.64 -5.05 22.24
N LEU A 70 9.58 -4.31 22.82
CA LEU A 70 10.69 -3.69 22.10
C LEU A 70 11.93 -4.57 22.21
N VAL A 71 12.53 -4.90 21.07
CA VAL A 71 13.83 -5.58 20.94
C VAL A 71 14.84 -4.55 20.45
N ALA A 72 15.69 -4.08 21.35
CA ALA A 72 16.69 -3.06 21.07
C ALA A 72 18.08 -3.69 20.95
N PHE A 73 18.63 -3.74 19.73
CA PHE A 73 19.98 -4.28 19.52
C PHE A 73 21.09 -3.32 19.94
N ASN A 74 20.80 -2.03 20.06
CA ASN A 74 21.74 -1.00 20.48
C ASN A 74 21.03 0.14 21.23
N GLU A 75 21.81 1.07 21.79
CA GLU A 75 21.30 2.20 22.57
C GLU A 75 20.44 3.16 21.72
N GLU A 76 20.83 3.39 20.47
CA GLU A 76 20.09 4.27 19.56
C GLU A 76 18.64 3.79 19.35
N ALA A 77 18.46 2.47 19.18
CA ALA A 77 17.13 1.88 19.05
C ALA A 77 16.28 2.02 20.31
N TYR A 78 16.91 1.93 21.49
CA TYR A 78 16.24 2.20 22.75
C TYR A 78 15.80 3.67 22.84
N GLN A 79 16.71 4.61 22.61
CA GLN A 79 16.42 6.05 22.70
C GLN A 79 15.27 6.45 21.75
N LYS A 80 15.20 5.87 20.55
CA LYS A 80 14.16 6.18 19.56
C LYS A 80 12.78 5.61 19.87
N HIS A 81 12.71 4.45 20.53
CA HIS A 81 11.46 3.66 20.60
C HIS A 81 10.98 3.34 22.01
N ALA A 82 11.78 3.58 23.05
CA ALA A 82 11.41 3.21 24.42
C ALA A 82 10.11 3.87 24.89
N GLN A 83 9.85 5.10 24.45
CA GLN A 83 8.62 5.85 24.76
C GLN A 83 7.35 5.23 24.14
N ASP A 84 7.49 4.40 23.12
CA ASP A 84 6.37 3.76 22.43
C ASP A 84 5.93 2.46 23.13
N VAL A 85 6.71 1.98 24.10
CA VAL A 85 6.40 0.76 24.87
C VAL A 85 5.35 1.07 25.92
N ARG A 86 4.24 0.34 25.89
CA ARG A 86 3.16 0.54 26.86
C ARG A 86 3.60 0.17 28.28
N SER A 87 2.90 0.73 29.27
CA SER A 87 3.03 0.27 30.65
C SER A 87 2.70 -1.23 30.76
N GLY A 88 3.52 -1.97 31.50
CA GLY A 88 3.49 -3.42 31.58
C GLY A 88 4.04 -4.16 30.35
N GLY A 89 4.55 -3.43 29.35
CA GLY A 89 5.27 -3.99 28.21
C GLY A 89 6.69 -4.45 28.57
N ALA A 90 7.38 -5.05 27.59
CA ALA A 90 8.73 -5.58 27.77
C ALA A 90 9.77 -4.90 26.87
N LEU A 91 10.96 -4.67 27.43
CA LEU A 91 12.16 -4.27 26.71
C LEU A 91 13.16 -5.41 26.77
N VAL A 92 13.45 -6.03 25.63
CA VAL A 92 14.55 -6.98 25.45
C VAL A 92 15.71 -6.24 24.81
N TYR A 93 16.86 -6.17 25.47
CA TYR A 93 17.99 -5.36 24.99
C TYR A 93 19.33 -6.10 25.08
N ASP A 94 20.26 -5.70 24.22
CA ASP A 94 21.64 -6.21 24.25
C ASP A 94 22.41 -5.58 25.42
N ALA A 95 22.56 -6.33 26.51
CA ALA A 95 23.24 -5.90 27.73
C ALA A 95 24.75 -5.67 27.52
N ASP A 96 25.33 -6.23 26.45
CA ASP A 96 26.71 -5.95 26.05
C ASP A 96 26.86 -4.56 25.42
N SER A 97 25.75 -4.00 24.88
CA SER A 97 25.77 -2.72 24.17
C SER A 97 25.44 -1.54 25.08
N PHE A 98 24.46 -1.66 25.97
CA PHE A 98 24.03 -0.57 26.85
C PHE A 98 23.19 -1.09 28.03
N THR A 99 22.97 -0.22 29.02
CA THR A 99 22.04 -0.48 30.13
C THR A 99 21.01 0.65 30.20
N PRO A 100 19.72 0.37 29.99
CA PRO A 100 18.68 1.39 30.07
C PRO A 100 18.48 1.85 31.52
N PRO A 101 18.09 3.12 31.76
CA PRO A 101 17.72 3.59 33.09
C PRO A 101 16.56 2.77 33.67
N ALA A 102 16.54 2.59 34.99
CA ALA A 102 15.46 1.86 35.65
C ALA A 102 14.10 2.54 35.39
N ASN A 103 13.15 1.78 34.87
CA ASN A 103 11.79 2.21 34.60
C ASN A 103 10.82 1.23 35.24
N GLY A 104 10.01 1.69 36.20
CA GLY A 104 9.02 0.85 36.88
C GLY A 104 7.81 0.48 36.01
N ALA A 105 7.62 1.16 34.88
CA ALA A 105 6.49 0.92 33.97
C ALA A 105 6.79 -0.13 32.90
N VAL A 106 8.06 -0.43 32.60
CA VAL A 106 8.47 -1.35 31.52
C VAL A 106 9.39 -2.43 32.08
N ILE A 107 9.17 -3.68 31.65
CA ILE A 107 9.87 -4.84 32.18
C ILE A 107 11.13 -5.10 31.34
N HIS A 108 12.30 -4.99 31.96
CA HIS A 108 13.60 -5.04 31.28
C HIS A 108 14.22 -6.44 31.30
N TYR A 109 14.51 -7.01 30.14
CA TYR A 109 15.28 -8.24 29.94
C TYR A 109 16.63 -7.91 29.29
N GLY A 110 17.67 -7.82 30.11
CA GLY A 110 19.04 -7.63 29.64
C GLY A 110 19.63 -8.97 29.20
N ILE A 111 19.96 -9.07 27.91
CA ILE A 111 20.53 -10.27 27.30
C ILE A 111 21.90 -9.91 26.72
N PRO A 112 23.00 -10.61 27.06
CA PRO A 112 24.30 -10.40 26.42
C PRO A 112 24.31 -11.04 25.02
N MET A 113 23.55 -10.47 24.08
CA MET A 113 23.29 -11.08 22.78
C MET A 113 24.57 -11.17 21.96
N THR A 114 25.43 -10.16 22.06
CA THR A 114 26.70 -10.10 21.34
C THR A 114 27.67 -11.17 21.84
N SER A 115 27.86 -11.27 23.17
CA SER A 115 28.70 -12.29 23.80
C SER A 115 28.17 -13.71 23.58
N LEU A 116 26.86 -13.94 23.61
CA LEU A 116 26.30 -15.25 23.27
C LEU A 116 26.60 -15.64 21.82
N ALA A 117 26.48 -14.71 20.86
CA ALA A 117 26.78 -14.96 19.46
C ALA A 117 28.29 -15.18 19.19
N THR A 118 29.18 -14.47 19.87
CA THR A 118 30.63 -14.58 19.66
C THR A 118 31.24 -15.73 20.44
N GLU A 119 30.91 -15.90 21.71
CA GLU A 119 31.58 -16.84 22.62
C GLU A 119 30.98 -18.25 22.56
N LYS A 120 29.65 -18.37 22.43
CA LYS A 120 28.97 -19.68 22.40
C LYS A 120 28.79 -20.21 20.97
N VAL A 121 28.50 -19.33 20.01
CA VAL A 121 28.27 -19.74 18.61
C VAL A 121 29.54 -19.58 17.77
N GLY A 122 30.38 -18.58 18.04
CA GLY A 122 31.58 -18.26 17.25
C GLY A 122 31.31 -17.37 16.03
N VAL A 123 30.11 -16.78 15.90
CA VAL A 123 29.72 -16.00 14.72
C VAL A 123 28.88 -14.78 15.13
N LYS A 124 29.49 -13.59 15.17
CA LYS A 124 28.83 -12.32 15.57
C LYS A 124 27.53 -12.05 14.80
N LEU A 125 27.49 -12.38 13.51
CA LEU A 125 26.30 -12.19 12.65
C LEU A 125 25.07 -12.98 13.11
N THR A 126 25.20 -13.90 14.06
CA THR A 126 24.08 -14.67 14.63
C THR A 126 23.42 -14.01 15.85
N LYS A 127 23.88 -12.82 16.27
CA LYS A 127 23.27 -11.99 17.34
C LYS A 127 21.75 -11.90 17.20
N ASN A 128 21.30 -11.66 15.97
CA ASN A 128 19.89 -11.49 15.66
C ASN A 128 19.07 -12.79 15.79
N ILE A 129 19.71 -13.96 15.63
CA ILE A 129 19.10 -15.28 15.84
C ILE A 129 19.09 -15.67 17.33
N VAL A 130 20.12 -15.30 18.08
CA VAL A 130 20.10 -15.40 19.56
C VAL A 130 18.90 -14.64 20.11
N ALA A 131 18.64 -13.42 19.61
CA ALA A 131 17.46 -12.65 19.99
C ALA A 131 16.16 -13.43 19.70
N LEU A 132 16.01 -14.07 18.53
CA LEU A 132 14.82 -14.88 18.22
C LEU A 132 14.63 -16.05 19.19
N GLY A 133 15.72 -16.69 19.62
CA GLY A 133 15.68 -17.76 20.64
C GLY A 133 15.16 -17.25 21.97
N VAL A 134 15.62 -16.07 22.40
CA VAL A 134 15.11 -15.38 23.59
C VAL A 134 13.62 -15.08 23.45
N LEU A 135 13.20 -14.50 22.32
CA LEU A 135 11.79 -14.17 22.08
C LEU A 135 10.89 -15.42 22.12
N SER A 136 11.36 -16.51 21.51
CA SER A 136 10.67 -17.79 21.54
C SER A 136 10.37 -18.24 22.96
N ARG A 137 11.38 -18.21 23.84
CA ARG A 137 11.21 -18.68 25.22
C ARG A 137 10.43 -17.70 26.10
N LEU A 138 10.71 -16.40 26.02
CA LEU A 138 10.06 -15.40 26.89
C LEU A 138 8.57 -15.23 26.55
N PHE A 139 8.22 -15.23 25.27
CA PHE A 139 6.87 -14.86 24.82
C PHE A 139 6.05 -16.04 24.28
N ASP A 140 6.54 -17.26 24.46
CA ASP A 140 5.85 -18.52 24.11
C ASP A 140 5.56 -18.61 22.60
N ILE A 141 6.55 -18.23 21.79
CA ILE A 141 6.51 -18.30 20.32
C ILE A 141 7.18 -19.61 19.90
N SER A 142 6.56 -20.38 19.00
CA SER A 142 7.01 -21.74 18.65
C SER A 142 8.47 -21.79 18.21
N PHE A 143 9.26 -22.54 18.98
CA PHE A 143 10.68 -22.76 18.73
C PHE A 143 10.90 -23.61 17.48
N GLU A 144 10.05 -24.63 17.28
CA GLU A 144 10.11 -25.58 16.18
C GLU A 144 9.92 -24.88 14.83
N VAL A 145 8.96 -23.95 14.78
CA VAL A 145 8.70 -23.14 13.58
C VAL A 145 9.91 -22.25 13.23
N PHE A 146 10.60 -21.67 14.22
CA PHE A 146 11.86 -20.97 13.97
C PHE A 146 12.93 -21.91 13.43
N GLU A 147 13.12 -23.09 14.00
CA GLU A 147 14.10 -24.06 13.51
C GLU A 147 13.85 -24.42 12.04
N ASP A 148 12.59 -24.68 11.66
CA ASP A 148 12.24 -25.04 10.29
C ASP A 148 12.45 -23.88 9.30
N LEU A 149 12.07 -22.66 9.69
CA LEU A 149 12.33 -21.45 8.88
C LEU A 149 13.83 -21.19 8.68
N LEU A 150 14.66 -21.43 9.71
CA LEU A 150 16.11 -21.29 9.59
C LEU A 150 16.70 -22.35 8.64
N LYS A 151 16.26 -23.60 8.73
CA LYS A 151 16.66 -24.66 7.79
C LYS A 151 16.32 -24.27 6.36
N GLU A 152 15.08 -23.84 6.11
CA GLU A 152 14.62 -23.41 4.77
C GLU A 152 15.42 -22.22 4.22
N ARG A 153 15.57 -21.16 5.03
CA ARG A 153 16.23 -19.91 4.61
C ARG A 153 17.72 -20.12 4.32
N PHE A 154 18.40 -20.95 5.10
CA PHE A 154 19.85 -21.15 4.99
C PHE A 154 20.25 -22.43 4.25
N ALA A 155 19.30 -23.26 3.79
CA ALA A 155 19.56 -24.51 3.07
C ALA A 155 20.57 -24.34 1.92
N ARG A 156 20.40 -23.29 1.11
CA ARG A 156 21.28 -23.02 -0.04
C ARG A 156 22.70 -22.55 0.34
N LYS A 157 22.94 -22.19 1.60
CA LYS A 157 24.25 -21.74 2.10
C LYS A 157 25.07 -22.88 2.73
N GLY A 158 24.52 -24.09 2.83
CA GLY A 158 25.22 -25.28 3.31
C GLY A 158 25.01 -25.59 4.80
N GLU A 159 25.17 -26.88 5.14
CA GLU A 159 24.80 -27.46 6.44
C GLU A 159 25.50 -26.80 7.63
N ALA A 160 26.78 -26.46 7.50
CA ALA A 160 27.53 -25.79 8.57
C ALA A 160 26.92 -24.44 8.99
N ILE A 161 26.41 -23.67 8.02
CA ILE A 161 25.75 -22.38 8.28
C ILE A 161 24.38 -22.61 8.93
N VAL A 162 23.62 -23.61 8.47
CA VAL A 162 22.34 -24.00 9.08
C VAL A 162 22.54 -24.36 10.56
N GLN A 163 23.47 -25.26 10.86
CA GLN A 163 23.75 -25.70 12.23
C GLN A 163 24.22 -24.57 13.14
N LYS A 164 25.02 -23.61 12.65
CA LYS A 164 25.41 -22.43 13.43
C LYS A 164 24.22 -21.53 13.78
N ASN A 165 23.27 -21.34 12.87
CA ASN A 165 22.07 -20.55 13.16
C ASN A 165 21.12 -21.30 14.12
N LEU A 166 20.97 -22.63 13.98
CA LEU A 166 20.20 -23.43 14.93
C LEU A 166 20.83 -23.42 16.33
N LEU A 167 22.16 -23.49 16.43
CA LEU A 167 22.87 -23.33 17.69
C LEU A 167 22.61 -21.96 18.32
N ALA A 168 22.67 -20.87 17.53
CA ALA A 168 22.37 -19.52 18.01
C ALA A 168 20.95 -19.40 18.57
N LEU A 169 19.97 -20.00 17.89
CA LEU A 169 18.59 -20.03 18.35
C LEU A 169 18.47 -20.74 19.72
N ARG A 170 19.10 -21.92 19.86
CA ARG A 170 19.12 -22.69 21.11
C ARG A 170 19.79 -21.94 22.25
N VAL A 171 20.98 -21.38 22.00
CA VAL A 171 21.73 -20.59 22.99
C VAL A 171 20.89 -19.42 23.53
N GLY A 172 20.16 -18.72 22.66
CA GLY A 172 19.26 -17.66 23.07
C GLY A 172 18.11 -18.16 23.94
N ALA A 173 17.47 -19.26 23.55
CA ALA A 173 16.37 -19.84 24.31
C ALA A 173 16.82 -20.35 25.69
N ASP A 174 17.96 -21.05 25.76
CA ASP A 174 18.53 -21.58 27.00
C ASP A 174 18.90 -20.46 27.98
N TYR A 175 19.46 -19.35 27.48
CA TYR A 175 19.75 -18.18 28.30
C TYR A 175 18.45 -17.56 28.86
N ALA A 176 17.41 -17.47 28.05
CA ALA A 176 16.13 -16.92 28.47
C ALA A 176 15.41 -17.77 29.54
N VAL A 177 15.69 -19.07 29.65
CA VAL A 177 15.17 -19.90 30.77
C VAL A 177 15.67 -19.39 32.13
N GLN A 178 16.87 -18.82 32.17
CA GLN A 178 17.50 -18.33 33.40
C GLN A 178 16.97 -16.95 33.82
N GLN A 179 16.21 -16.28 32.94
CA GLN A 179 15.65 -14.97 33.21
C GLN A 179 14.28 -15.12 33.89
N PRO A 180 14.07 -14.59 35.12
CA PRO A 180 12.78 -14.63 35.76
C PRO A 180 11.79 -13.82 34.94
N LYS A 181 10.72 -14.50 34.50
CA LYS A 181 9.74 -13.89 33.64
C LYS A 181 8.78 -13.03 34.47
N ARG A 182 8.71 -11.74 34.16
CA ARG A 182 8.07 -10.70 34.99
C ARG A 182 6.85 -10.03 34.34
N ASP A 183 6.62 -10.26 33.05
CA ASP A 183 5.47 -9.75 32.30
C ASP A 183 4.41 -10.84 32.04
N ASP A 184 3.22 -10.42 31.62
CA ASP A 184 2.09 -11.31 31.33
C ASP A 184 1.96 -11.67 29.84
N ILE A 185 2.90 -11.26 28.99
CA ILE A 185 2.82 -11.44 27.54
C ILE A 185 3.12 -12.91 27.19
N ARG A 186 2.11 -13.61 26.69
CA ARG A 186 2.19 -14.94 26.08
C ARG A 186 1.42 -14.92 24.78
N LEU A 187 2.07 -15.32 23.69
CA LEU A 187 1.40 -15.49 22.42
C LEU A 187 0.80 -16.90 22.33
N GLY A 188 1.60 -17.93 22.63
CA GLY A 188 1.17 -19.31 22.50
C GLY A 188 0.89 -19.67 21.04
N ARG A 189 -0.20 -20.42 20.80
CA ARG A 189 -0.63 -20.80 19.45
C ARG A 189 -1.81 -19.95 18.99
N GLY A 190 -1.75 -19.50 17.75
CA GLY A 190 -2.86 -18.83 17.10
C GLY A 190 -3.99 -19.80 16.76
N SER A 191 -5.17 -19.24 16.55
CA SER A 191 -6.40 -19.99 16.33
C SER A 191 -6.83 -20.04 14.86
N ARG A 192 -6.18 -19.28 13.96
CA ARG A 192 -6.58 -19.24 12.55
C ARG A 192 -6.19 -20.54 11.83
N LYS A 193 -7.18 -21.12 11.15
CA LYS A 193 -7.05 -22.35 10.35
C LYS A 193 -7.37 -22.03 8.90
N THR A 194 -6.48 -21.31 8.23
CA THR A 194 -6.69 -20.88 6.85
C THR A 194 -5.42 -21.13 6.04
N LYS A 195 -5.58 -21.54 4.78
CA LYS A 195 -4.49 -21.52 3.80
C LYS A 195 -4.28 -20.06 3.43
N GLU A 196 -3.46 -19.36 4.20
CA GLU A 196 -3.11 -17.95 3.98
C GLU A 196 -1.72 -17.84 3.36
N LEU A 197 -1.50 -16.76 2.65
CA LEU A 197 -0.20 -16.32 2.16
C LEU A 197 0.30 -15.17 3.02
N VAL A 198 1.61 -15.06 3.17
CA VAL A 198 2.24 -13.84 3.70
C VAL A 198 2.82 -13.10 2.50
N LEU A 199 2.19 -11.99 2.14
CA LEU A 199 2.59 -11.18 0.99
C LEU A 199 2.83 -9.74 1.43
N SER A 200 3.75 -9.06 0.77
CA SER A 200 3.80 -7.60 0.77
C SER A 200 2.75 -7.00 -0.18
N GLY A 201 2.41 -5.71 0.02
CA GLY A 201 1.54 -4.99 -0.92
C GLY A 201 2.07 -5.02 -2.36
N ASN A 202 3.38 -4.85 -2.53
CA ASN A 202 4.05 -4.91 -3.83
C ASN A 202 4.01 -6.31 -4.48
N GLU A 203 4.26 -7.38 -3.71
CA GLU A 203 4.15 -8.76 -4.22
C GLU A 203 2.70 -9.12 -4.59
N SER A 204 1.74 -8.71 -3.75
CA SER A 204 0.31 -8.91 -3.98
C SER A 204 -0.17 -8.19 -5.25
N LEU A 205 0.32 -6.96 -5.47
CA LEU A 205 0.09 -6.22 -6.70
C LEU A 205 0.68 -6.95 -7.92
N GLY A 206 1.93 -7.42 -7.84
CA GLY A 206 2.55 -8.19 -8.93
C GLY A 206 1.77 -9.46 -9.28
N LEU A 207 1.29 -10.19 -8.28
CA LEU A 207 0.41 -11.35 -8.47
C LEU A 207 -0.91 -10.97 -9.13
N GLY A 208 -1.55 -9.88 -8.68
CA GLY A 208 -2.79 -9.39 -9.27
C GLY A 208 -2.62 -8.96 -10.72
N ALA A 209 -1.50 -8.33 -11.07
CA ALA A 209 -1.19 -7.96 -12.45
C ALA A 209 -1.06 -9.18 -13.36
N ILE A 210 -0.39 -10.24 -12.89
CA ILE A 210 -0.32 -11.53 -13.59
C ILE A 210 -1.74 -12.09 -13.82
N ALA A 211 -2.56 -12.11 -12.76
CA ALA A 211 -3.93 -12.59 -12.81
C ALA A 211 -4.84 -11.77 -13.74
N ALA A 212 -4.58 -10.46 -13.88
CA ALA A 212 -5.29 -9.56 -14.79
C ALA A 212 -5.00 -9.83 -16.28
N GLY A 213 -4.02 -10.68 -16.58
CA GLY A 213 -3.56 -10.97 -17.94
C GLY A 213 -2.39 -10.10 -18.40
N CYS A 214 -1.72 -9.36 -17.51
CA CYS A 214 -0.51 -8.63 -17.86
C CYS A 214 0.55 -9.56 -18.43
N ARG A 215 1.20 -9.16 -19.53
CA ARG A 215 2.29 -9.91 -20.16
C ARG A 215 3.55 -9.09 -20.40
N ILE A 216 3.49 -7.78 -20.22
CA ILE A 216 4.65 -6.90 -20.39
C ILE A 216 4.70 -5.94 -19.20
N TYR A 217 5.82 -5.96 -18.49
CA TYR A 217 6.17 -4.93 -17.53
C TYR A 217 7.42 -4.21 -18.02
N ALA A 218 7.43 -2.89 -17.93
CA ALA A 218 8.63 -2.09 -18.14
C ALA A 218 8.79 -1.08 -17.02
N GLY A 219 10.00 -0.88 -16.51
CA GLY A 219 10.22 0.03 -15.38
C GLY A 219 11.69 0.38 -15.18
N TYR A 220 11.90 1.52 -14.51
CA TYR A 220 13.20 1.93 -13.98
C TYR A 220 13.22 1.69 -12.46
N PRO A 221 14.31 1.15 -11.88
CA PRO A 221 14.35 0.87 -10.44
C PRO A 221 14.21 2.15 -9.62
N ILE A 222 13.17 2.23 -8.79
CA ILE A 222 12.92 3.34 -7.88
C ILE A 222 12.25 2.85 -6.59
N THR A 223 12.81 3.18 -5.42
CA THR A 223 12.17 2.88 -4.13
C THR A 223 10.88 3.69 -3.98
N PRO A 224 9.77 3.11 -3.50
CA PRO A 224 9.56 1.72 -3.05
C PRO A 224 8.93 0.79 -4.10
N ALA A 225 8.94 1.14 -5.38
CA ALA A 225 8.32 0.35 -6.47
C ALA A 225 9.21 -0.80 -6.99
N THR A 226 10.53 -0.78 -6.75
CA THR A 226 11.47 -1.80 -7.26
C THR A 226 11.07 -3.24 -6.92
N ASP A 227 10.50 -3.49 -5.73
CA ASP A 227 10.03 -4.83 -5.32
C ASP A 227 9.00 -5.43 -6.30
N ILE A 228 8.18 -4.58 -6.96
CA ILE A 228 7.21 -5.02 -7.98
C ILE A 228 7.97 -5.54 -9.21
N MET A 229 8.98 -4.81 -9.65
CA MET A 229 9.82 -5.21 -10.80
C MET A 229 10.57 -6.50 -10.50
N GLU A 230 11.20 -6.63 -9.32
CA GLU A 230 11.93 -7.83 -8.93
C GLU A 230 11.01 -9.07 -8.86
N PHE A 231 9.82 -8.89 -8.29
CA PHE A 231 8.81 -9.94 -8.24
C PHE A 231 8.39 -10.38 -9.65
N LEU A 232 8.03 -9.43 -10.51
CA LEU A 232 7.59 -9.73 -11.88
C LEU A 232 8.74 -10.29 -12.74
N ALA A 233 9.99 -9.85 -12.53
CA ALA A 233 11.15 -10.36 -13.26
C ALA A 233 11.34 -11.86 -13.05
N LYS A 234 10.98 -12.33 -11.85
CA LYS A 234 11.01 -13.75 -11.51
C LYS A 234 9.78 -14.50 -12.02
N GLU A 235 8.59 -13.92 -11.92
CA GLU A 235 7.33 -14.66 -12.12
C GLU A 235 6.76 -14.55 -13.55
N LEU A 236 6.84 -13.38 -14.18
CA LEU A 236 6.23 -13.11 -15.49
C LEU A 236 6.81 -13.96 -16.65
N PRO A 237 8.13 -14.24 -16.73
CA PRO A 237 8.69 -15.12 -17.76
C PRO A 237 8.17 -16.55 -17.71
N LYS A 238 7.77 -17.04 -16.53
CA LYS A 238 7.23 -18.41 -16.38
C LYS A 238 5.90 -18.62 -17.10
N ILE A 239 5.20 -17.54 -17.44
CA ILE A 239 3.92 -17.55 -18.13
C ILE A 239 3.98 -16.87 -19.52
N GLY A 240 5.19 -16.76 -20.08
CA GLY A 240 5.43 -16.20 -21.41
C GLY A 240 5.31 -14.67 -21.51
N GLY A 241 5.39 -13.96 -20.39
CA GLY A 241 5.51 -12.50 -20.38
C GLY A 241 6.96 -12.03 -20.21
N TYR A 242 7.16 -10.71 -20.27
CA TYR A 242 8.47 -10.08 -20.33
C TYR A 242 8.58 -8.90 -19.37
N VAL A 243 9.74 -8.78 -18.74
CA VAL A 243 10.12 -7.65 -17.91
C VAL A 243 11.28 -6.93 -18.57
N VAL A 244 11.13 -5.63 -18.79
CA VAL A 244 12.15 -4.76 -19.38
C VAL A 244 12.57 -3.74 -18.33
N GLN A 245 13.80 -3.84 -17.84
CA GLN A 245 14.41 -2.73 -17.11
C GLN A 245 14.87 -1.71 -18.12
N THR A 246 14.25 -0.53 -18.12
CA THR A 246 14.58 0.56 -19.05
C THR A 246 15.66 1.47 -18.49
N GLU A 247 16.17 2.37 -19.32
CA GLU A 247 17.16 3.39 -19.01
C GLU A 247 16.61 4.53 -18.14
N ASP A 248 15.31 4.82 -18.24
CA ASP A 248 14.57 5.80 -17.46
C ASP A 248 13.04 5.51 -17.47
N GLU A 249 12.28 6.30 -16.73
CA GLU A 249 10.82 6.19 -16.64
C GLU A 249 10.07 6.62 -17.92
N ILE A 250 10.65 7.49 -18.76
CA ILE A 250 10.06 7.90 -20.04
C ILE A 250 10.02 6.70 -20.99
N SER A 251 11.14 5.98 -21.06
CA SER A 251 11.31 4.76 -21.83
C SER A 251 10.43 3.64 -21.28
N ALA A 252 10.29 3.53 -19.95
CA ALA A 252 9.40 2.57 -19.32
C ALA A 252 7.95 2.71 -19.79
N VAL A 253 7.38 3.92 -19.68
CA VAL A 253 6.00 4.15 -20.14
C VAL A 253 5.90 4.05 -21.66
N GLY A 254 6.92 4.44 -22.42
CA GLY A 254 6.98 4.23 -23.87
C GLY A 254 6.83 2.76 -24.27
N VAL A 255 7.55 1.84 -23.61
CA VAL A 255 7.41 0.39 -23.82
C VAL A 255 5.99 -0.08 -23.49
N VAL A 256 5.40 0.42 -22.40
CA VAL A 256 4.01 0.09 -22.02
C VAL A 256 3.02 0.52 -23.09
N LEU A 257 3.13 1.75 -23.62
CA LEU A 257 2.24 2.23 -24.67
C LEU A 257 2.43 1.48 -25.98
N GLY A 258 3.68 1.17 -26.35
CA GLY A 258 3.97 0.32 -27.52
C GLY A 258 3.38 -1.09 -27.39
N ALA A 259 3.50 -1.70 -26.21
CA ALA A 259 2.90 -2.98 -25.90
C ALA A 259 1.36 -2.94 -25.95
N SER A 260 0.76 -1.85 -25.45
CA SER A 260 -0.67 -1.64 -25.53
C SER A 260 -1.14 -1.46 -26.96
N TYR A 261 -0.45 -0.67 -27.78
CA TYR A 261 -0.70 -0.56 -29.21
C TYR A 261 -0.62 -1.92 -29.92
N ALA A 262 0.33 -2.78 -29.53
CA ALA A 262 0.47 -4.15 -30.00
C ALA A 262 -0.63 -5.12 -29.49
N GLY A 263 -1.62 -4.63 -28.73
CA GLY A 263 -2.75 -5.41 -28.24
C GLY A 263 -2.46 -6.24 -26.98
N LYS A 264 -1.43 -5.89 -26.19
CA LYS A 264 -1.08 -6.57 -24.94
C LYS A 264 -1.43 -5.71 -23.73
N LYS A 265 -1.89 -6.36 -22.66
CA LYS A 265 -2.00 -5.75 -21.34
C LYS A 265 -0.59 -5.55 -20.78
N ALA A 266 -0.23 -4.31 -20.52
CA ALA A 266 1.09 -3.91 -20.06
C ALA A 266 0.99 -2.89 -18.92
N MET A 267 2.03 -2.83 -18.10
CA MET A 267 2.11 -1.88 -16.99
C MET A 267 3.52 -1.42 -16.69
N THR A 268 3.61 -0.33 -15.94
CA THR A 268 4.83 0.13 -15.26
C THR A 268 4.53 0.42 -13.79
N ALA A 269 5.58 0.41 -12.95
CA ALA A 269 5.50 0.89 -11.58
C ALA A 269 6.63 1.88 -11.31
N THR A 270 6.32 2.95 -10.58
CA THR A 270 7.21 4.06 -10.28
C THR A 270 6.84 4.71 -8.93
N SER A 271 7.42 5.87 -8.63
CA SER A 271 7.04 6.76 -7.53
C SER A 271 7.02 8.21 -8.03
N GLY A 272 6.61 9.19 -7.20
CA GLY A 272 6.44 10.60 -7.59
C GLY A 272 7.46 11.21 -8.57
N PRO A 273 8.78 11.04 -8.38
CA PRO A 273 9.78 11.56 -9.32
C PRO A 273 9.67 10.95 -10.73
N GLY A 274 9.57 9.62 -10.81
CA GLY A 274 9.45 8.92 -12.07
C GLY A 274 8.09 9.16 -12.73
N TYR A 275 7.01 9.26 -11.93
CA TYR A 275 5.71 9.68 -12.43
C TYR A 275 5.76 11.06 -13.11
N SER A 276 6.49 12.02 -12.52
CA SER A 276 6.66 13.36 -13.09
C SER A 276 7.25 13.31 -14.50
N LEU A 277 8.22 12.42 -14.75
CA LEU A 277 8.82 12.19 -16.07
C LEU A 277 7.85 11.55 -17.07
N MET A 278 6.93 10.70 -16.60
CA MET A 278 5.95 10.02 -17.45
C MET A 278 4.82 10.94 -17.96
N THR A 279 4.67 12.15 -17.41
CA THR A 279 3.49 13.01 -17.64
C THR A 279 3.24 13.35 -19.13
N GLU A 280 4.29 13.53 -19.94
CA GLU A 280 4.16 13.78 -21.37
C GLU A 280 3.58 12.55 -22.10
N MET A 281 4.12 11.36 -21.83
CA MET A 281 3.69 10.11 -22.44
C MET A 281 2.30 9.67 -21.96
N ILE A 282 1.90 10.02 -20.74
CA ILE A 282 0.50 9.88 -20.31
C ILE A 282 -0.42 10.72 -21.19
N GLY A 283 0.01 11.93 -21.59
CA GLY A 283 -0.69 12.75 -22.59
C GLY A 283 -0.87 12.02 -23.92
N LEU A 284 0.18 11.38 -24.43
CA LEU A 284 0.09 10.53 -25.62
C LEU A 284 -0.90 9.38 -25.44
N ALA A 285 -0.88 8.69 -24.28
CA ALA A 285 -1.81 7.60 -24.01
C ALA A 285 -3.28 8.06 -24.06
N VAL A 286 -3.58 9.27 -23.58
CA VAL A 286 -4.91 9.86 -23.62
C VAL A 286 -5.33 10.21 -25.04
N VAL A 287 -4.48 10.90 -25.80
CA VAL A 287 -4.80 11.32 -27.17
C VAL A 287 -4.96 10.09 -28.07
N ALA A 288 -4.03 9.14 -28.01
CA ALA A 288 -4.08 7.90 -28.79
C ALA A 288 -5.07 6.84 -28.24
N GLU A 289 -5.75 7.13 -27.14
CA GLU A 289 -6.69 6.23 -26.46
C GLU A 289 -6.09 4.84 -26.19
N LEU A 290 -4.87 4.79 -25.66
CA LEU A 290 -4.17 3.55 -25.35
C LEU A 290 -4.41 3.14 -23.88
N PRO A 291 -4.94 1.92 -23.62
CA PRO A 291 -4.96 1.34 -22.28
C PRO A 291 -3.56 1.30 -21.68
N ALA A 292 -3.37 1.82 -20.47
CA ALA A 292 -2.11 1.71 -19.75
C ALA A 292 -2.37 1.68 -18.24
N VAL A 293 -1.66 0.81 -17.52
CA VAL A 293 -1.70 0.78 -16.05
C VAL A 293 -0.38 1.29 -15.52
N ILE A 294 -0.42 2.37 -14.75
CA ILE A 294 0.75 3.03 -14.17
C ILE A 294 0.57 3.02 -12.65
N VAL A 295 1.43 2.29 -11.96
CA VAL A 295 1.41 2.23 -10.50
C VAL A 295 2.36 3.29 -9.96
N ASP A 296 1.83 4.18 -9.14
CA ASP A 296 2.62 5.14 -8.38
C ASP A 296 2.62 4.70 -6.92
N VAL A 297 3.74 4.13 -6.47
CA VAL A 297 3.94 3.78 -5.06
C VAL A 297 4.50 5.03 -4.38
N GLN A 298 3.59 5.87 -3.90
CA GLN A 298 3.90 7.20 -3.37
C GLN A 298 4.89 7.12 -2.20
N ARG A 299 5.77 8.11 -2.13
CA ARG A 299 6.75 8.30 -1.04
C ARG A 299 6.83 9.78 -0.70
N VAL A 300 7.53 10.13 0.37
CA VAL A 300 7.72 11.54 0.73
C VAL A 300 8.41 12.29 -0.41
N GLY A 301 7.78 13.38 -0.86
CA GLY A 301 8.35 14.39 -1.75
C GLY A 301 8.63 15.72 -1.02
N PRO A 302 8.76 16.84 -1.74
CA PRO A 302 8.93 16.97 -3.19
C PRO A 302 10.33 16.54 -3.65
N SER A 303 10.54 16.49 -4.97
CA SER A 303 11.82 16.08 -5.59
C SER A 303 12.25 14.69 -5.08
N THR A 304 13.52 14.47 -4.75
CA THR A 304 13.99 13.20 -4.17
C THR A 304 13.23 12.82 -2.89
N GLY A 305 12.91 13.83 -2.06
CA GLY A 305 12.21 13.71 -0.78
C GLY A 305 12.88 12.73 0.19
N MET A 306 12.09 11.91 0.87
CA MET A 306 12.58 10.82 1.75
C MET A 306 12.15 9.47 1.17
N PRO A 307 12.98 8.81 0.33
CA PRO A 307 12.56 7.64 -0.45
C PRO A 307 12.03 6.46 0.36
N THR A 308 12.46 6.33 1.61
CA THR A 308 12.13 5.22 2.51
C THR A 308 10.95 5.53 3.43
N LYS A 309 10.28 6.67 3.24
CA LYS A 309 9.19 7.15 4.08
C LYS A 309 7.89 7.30 3.28
N THR A 310 6.77 7.14 3.98
CA THR A 310 5.44 7.17 3.37
C THR A 310 4.87 8.57 3.32
N GLU A 311 4.23 8.90 2.22
CA GLU A 311 3.39 10.08 2.05
C GLU A 311 2.38 9.79 0.94
N GLN A 312 1.22 10.44 0.99
CA GLN A 312 0.16 10.42 -0.01
C GLN A 312 0.10 11.79 -0.71
N GLY A 313 1.25 12.25 -1.20
CA GLY A 313 1.49 13.60 -1.70
C GLY A 313 1.33 13.76 -3.22
N ASP A 314 1.07 12.69 -3.96
CA ASP A 314 1.11 12.71 -5.43
C ASP A 314 -0.29 12.78 -6.08
N LEU A 315 -1.36 12.88 -5.30
CA LEU A 315 -2.74 12.90 -5.83
C LEU A 315 -2.99 14.04 -6.84
N TYR A 316 -2.48 15.23 -6.60
CA TYR A 316 -2.56 16.33 -7.57
C TYR A 316 -1.81 16.03 -8.86
N LEU A 317 -0.63 15.43 -8.76
CA LEU A 317 0.15 15.03 -9.92
C LEU A 317 -0.59 13.94 -10.71
N ALA A 318 -1.18 12.97 -10.02
CA ALA A 318 -1.97 11.90 -10.63
C ALA A 318 -3.25 12.40 -11.33
N VAL A 319 -3.92 13.42 -10.77
CA VAL A 319 -5.18 13.97 -11.30
C VAL A 319 -4.93 15.02 -12.38
N TYR A 320 -3.97 15.93 -12.15
CA TYR A 320 -3.77 17.15 -12.95
C TYR A 320 -2.44 17.19 -13.70
N GLY A 321 -1.55 16.21 -13.55
CA GLY A 321 -0.32 16.12 -14.33
C GLY A 321 -0.58 15.99 -15.83
N GLY A 322 0.31 16.49 -16.68
CA GLY A 322 0.13 16.50 -18.14
C GLY A 322 -0.60 17.75 -18.64
N HIS A 323 -0.22 18.20 -19.84
CA HIS A 323 -0.72 19.44 -20.45
C HIS A 323 -2.09 19.25 -21.11
N GLY A 324 -2.85 20.34 -21.25
CA GLY A 324 -4.15 20.35 -21.91
C GLY A 324 -5.27 19.63 -21.14
N ASN A 325 -6.34 19.27 -21.85
CA ASN A 325 -7.48 18.53 -21.30
C ASN A 325 -7.22 17.03 -21.36
N CYS A 326 -6.56 16.51 -20.34
CA CYS A 326 -6.01 15.15 -20.35
C CYS A 326 -6.73 14.26 -19.31
N PRO A 327 -7.89 13.65 -19.61
CA PRO A 327 -8.59 12.82 -18.63
C PRO A 327 -7.87 11.47 -18.40
N ARG A 328 -7.78 11.05 -17.13
CA ARG A 328 -7.24 9.74 -16.73
C ARG A 328 -8.00 9.22 -15.52
N ILE A 329 -8.01 7.91 -15.33
CA ILE A 329 -8.65 7.28 -14.17
C ILE A 329 -7.61 7.21 -13.05
N VAL A 330 -7.95 7.68 -11.85
CA VAL A 330 -7.07 7.60 -10.66
C VAL A 330 -7.77 6.78 -9.60
N MET A 331 -7.13 5.70 -9.16
CA MET A 331 -7.58 4.86 -8.06
C MET A 331 -6.50 4.70 -6.99
N ALA A 332 -6.90 4.36 -5.76
CA ALA A 332 -5.98 4.10 -4.67
C ALA A 332 -6.26 2.74 -4.00
N LEU A 333 -5.18 2.04 -3.67
CA LEU A 333 -5.21 0.73 -3.02
C LEU A 333 -5.25 0.87 -1.49
N THR A 334 -5.92 -0.07 -0.82
CA THR A 334 -6.30 0.09 0.61
C THR A 334 -5.61 -0.88 1.56
N SER A 335 -5.40 -2.12 1.11
CA SER A 335 -4.82 -3.22 1.89
C SER A 335 -3.99 -4.13 1.00
N VAL A 336 -3.19 -5.01 1.61
CA VAL A 336 -2.38 -5.98 0.85
C VAL A 336 -3.27 -6.88 -0.01
N GLU A 337 -4.41 -7.33 0.52
CA GLU A 337 -5.40 -8.08 -0.25
C GLU A 337 -5.96 -7.24 -1.42
N ASP A 338 -6.27 -5.97 -1.15
CA ASP A 338 -6.79 -5.06 -2.17
C ASP A 338 -5.76 -4.73 -3.25
N CYS A 339 -4.46 -4.83 -2.98
CA CYS A 339 -3.44 -4.71 -4.03
C CYS A 339 -3.62 -5.74 -5.14
N PHE A 340 -4.04 -6.98 -4.81
CA PHE A 340 -4.30 -8.02 -5.81
C PHE A 340 -5.56 -7.72 -6.62
N TYR A 341 -6.68 -7.43 -5.96
CA TYR A 341 -7.95 -7.22 -6.65
C TYR A 341 -8.08 -5.84 -7.30
N GLY A 342 -7.47 -4.83 -6.70
CA GLY A 342 -7.47 -3.45 -7.18
C GLY A 342 -6.71 -3.30 -8.50
N ILE A 343 -5.53 -3.91 -8.62
CA ILE A 343 -4.78 -3.88 -9.88
C ILE A 343 -5.52 -4.63 -11.00
N MET A 344 -6.23 -5.72 -10.71
CA MET A 344 -7.09 -6.40 -11.69
C MET A 344 -8.20 -5.48 -12.19
N ARG A 345 -8.86 -4.75 -11.28
CA ARG A 345 -9.85 -3.73 -11.66
C ARG A 345 -9.23 -2.60 -12.46
N ALA A 346 -7.99 -2.19 -12.16
CA ALA A 346 -7.27 -1.18 -12.92
C ALA A 346 -7.09 -1.61 -14.39
N PHE A 347 -6.65 -2.85 -14.63
CA PHE A 347 -6.55 -3.38 -15.99
C PHE A 347 -7.90 -3.44 -16.69
N ASN A 348 -8.96 -3.88 -16.00
CA ASN A 348 -10.31 -3.89 -16.58
C ASN A 348 -10.76 -2.49 -17.00
N LEU A 349 -10.56 -1.48 -16.15
CA LEU A 349 -10.89 -0.09 -16.46
C LEU A 349 -10.07 0.45 -17.64
N ALA A 350 -8.76 0.16 -17.67
CA ALA A 350 -7.88 0.58 -18.75
C ALA A 350 -8.34 0.00 -20.11
N GLU A 351 -8.66 -1.30 -20.13
CA GLU A 351 -9.10 -2.01 -21.33
C GLU A 351 -10.53 -1.61 -21.77
N GLN A 352 -11.45 -1.48 -20.82
CA GLN A 352 -12.84 -1.11 -21.07
C GLN A 352 -12.96 0.31 -21.64
N PHE A 353 -12.27 1.27 -21.03
CA PHE A 353 -12.39 2.69 -21.38
C PHE A 353 -11.28 3.18 -22.32
N GLN A 354 -10.27 2.36 -22.61
CA GLN A 354 -9.15 2.74 -23.47
C GLN A 354 -8.49 4.03 -22.97
N MET A 355 -8.13 4.00 -21.69
CA MET A 355 -7.59 5.15 -20.96
C MET A 355 -6.43 4.71 -20.07
N PRO A 356 -5.49 5.62 -19.75
CA PRO A 356 -4.53 5.38 -18.69
C PRO A 356 -5.24 5.33 -17.33
N VAL A 357 -4.89 4.32 -16.54
CA VAL A 357 -5.30 4.14 -15.15
C VAL A 357 -4.08 4.29 -14.26
N ILE A 358 -4.13 5.30 -13.39
CA ILE A 358 -3.13 5.57 -12.37
C ILE A 358 -3.56 4.88 -11.09
N VAL A 359 -2.70 4.01 -10.57
CA VAL A 359 -2.95 3.24 -9.36
C VAL A 359 -2.03 3.74 -8.26
N LEU A 360 -2.60 4.47 -7.31
CA LEU A 360 -1.90 4.99 -6.15
C LEU A 360 -1.78 3.91 -5.08
N SER A 361 -0.54 3.54 -4.76
CA SER A 361 -0.16 2.90 -3.51
C SER A 361 0.67 3.89 -2.70
N ASP A 362 1.28 3.45 -1.62
CA ASP A 362 2.25 4.24 -0.86
C ASP A 362 3.31 3.34 -0.25
N GLN A 363 4.43 3.93 0.18
CA GLN A 363 5.55 3.20 0.78
C GLN A 363 5.10 2.34 1.96
N TYR A 364 4.13 2.81 2.75
CA TYR A 364 3.58 2.09 3.88
C TYR A 364 2.87 0.81 3.45
N LEU A 365 1.97 0.87 2.46
CA LEU A 365 1.24 -0.27 1.95
C LEU A 365 2.13 -1.20 1.11
N GLY A 366 2.96 -0.66 0.21
CA GLY A 366 3.80 -1.44 -0.70
C GLY A 366 4.74 -2.39 0.04
N HIS A 367 5.35 -1.92 1.13
CA HIS A 367 6.29 -2.70 1.94
C HIS A 367 5.64 -3.49 3.10
N ARG A 368 4.39 -3.17 3.48
CA ARG A 368 3.67 -3.90 4.53
C ARG A 368 3.47 -5.34 4.11
N LYS A 369 3.84 -6.28 4.98
CA LYS A 369 3.44 -7.68 4.88
C LYS A 369 2.19 -7.91 5.72
N ALA A 370 1.27 -8.71 5.18
CA ALA A 370 0.05 -9.15 5.86
C ALA A 370 -0.20 -10.64 5.58
N THR A 371 -0.90 -11.32 6.48
CA THR A 371 -1.58 -12.57 6.15
C THR A 371 -2.77 -12.23 5.24
N VAL A 372 -2.83 -12.90 4.10
CA VAL A 372 -3.85 -12.67 3.09
C VAL A 372 -4.46 -14.02 2.74
N PRO A 373 -5.80 -14.15 2.70
CA PRO A 373 -6.44 -15.33 2.13
C PRO A 373 -5.87 -15.61 0.74
N VAL A 374 -5.69 -16.87 0.35
CA VAL A 374 -5.25 -17.18 -1.03
C VAL A 374 -6.22 -16.51 -2.01
N PRO A 375 -5.76 -15.52 -2.82
CA PRO A 375 -6.68 -14.75 -3.65
C PRO A 375 -7.30 -15.63 -4.73
N ASP A 376 -8.62 -15.52 -4.89
CA ASP A 376 -9.34 -16.12 -6.01
C ASP A 376 -9.55 -15.08 -7.13
N PRO A 377 -8.81 -15.18 -8.26
CA PRO A 377 -8.92 -14.22 -9.36
C PRO A 377 -10.29 -14.26 -10.05
N SER A 378 -11.08 -15.34 -9.92
CA SER A 378 -12.40 -15.43 -10.57
C SER A 378 -13.41 -14.42 -10.02
N THR A 379 -13.17 -13.89 -8.82
CA THR A 379 -13.99 -12.85 -8.17
C THR A 379 -13.92 -11.50 -8.87
N VAL A 380 -12.92 -11.28 -9.74
CA VAL A 380 -12.82 -10.09 -10.60
C VAL A 380 -12.80 -10.57 -12.06
N PRO A 381 -13.97 -10.63 -12.73
CA PRO A 381 -14.06 -11.03 -14.13
C PRO A 381 -13.17 -10.15 -15.01
N LEU A 382 -12.36 -10.77 -15.87
CA LEU A 382 -11.46 -10.03 -16.75
C LEU A 382 -12.22 -9.37 -17.89
N VAL A 383 -11.87 -8.13 -18.17
CA VAL A 383 -12.37 -7.37 -19.31
C VAL A 383 -11.27 -7.29 -20.37
N GLU A 384 -11.67 -7.50 -21.62
CA GLU A 384 -10.83 -7.32 -22.80
C GLU A 384 -11.26 -6.05 -23.53
N ARG A 385 -10.31 -5.33 -24.14
CA ARG A 385 -10.64 -4.18 -24.98
C ARG A 385 -11.59 -4.56 -26.12
N ARG A 386 -12.49 -3.64 -26.46
CA ARG A 386 -13.41 -3.78 -27.60
C ARG A 386 -12.63 -3.94 -28.91
N LYS A 387 -12.83 -5.07 -29.60
CA LYS A 387 -12.24 -5.36 -30.91
C LYS A 387 -13.22 -4.98 -32.04
N PRO A 388 -12.73 -4.63 -33.25
CA PRO A 388 -13.60 -4.38 -34.39
C PRO A 388 -14.29 -5.65 -34.85
N THR A 389 -15.55 -5.53 -35.26
CA THR A 389 -16.24 -6.59 -36.02
C THR A 389 -15.75 -6.62 -37.47
N THR A 390 -16.09 -7.68 -38.21
CA THR A 390 -15.76 -7.81 -39.64
C THR A 390 -16.28 -6.64 -40.48
N GLU A 391 -17.44 -6.09 -40.14
CA GLU A 391 -17.98 -4.93 -40.85
C GLU A 391 -17.23 -3.64 -40.48
N GLU A 392 -16.84 -3.48 -39.22
CA GLU A 392 -16.05 -2.32 -38.79
C GLU A 392 -14.63 -2.31 -39.37
N LEU A 393 -14.11 -3.47 -39.81
CA LEU A 393 -12.85 -3.57 -40.54
C LEU A 393 -12.97 -3.07 -42.00
N ARG A 394 -14.18 -2.99 -42.57
CA ARG A 394 -14.41 -2.39 -43.89
C ARG A 394 -14.43 -0.87 -43.73
N GLY A 395 -13.31 -0.23 -44.03
CA GLY A 395 -13.16 1.22 -43.78
C GLY A 395 -12.95 1.51 -42.29
N TYR A 396 -12.02 0.76 -41.67
CA TYR A 396 -11.70 0.88 -40.26
C TYR A 396 -11.34 2.30 -39.83
N GLN A 397 -11.90 2.71 -38.70
CA GLN A 397 -11.73 4.02 -38.07
C GLN A 397 -11.40 3.82 -36.60
N ARG A 398 -10.12 3.94 -36.24
CA ARG A 398 -9.66 3.73 -34.86
C ARG A 398 -10.39 4.63 -33.86
N TYR A 399 -10.70 5.86 -34.24
CA TYR A 399 -11.27 6.88 -33.35
C TYR A 399 -12.74 7.18 -33.69
N ARG A 400 -13.44 6.21 -34.29
CA ARG A 400 -14.85 6.32 -34.65
C ARG A 400 -15.70 6.85 -33.48
N PHE A 401 -16.58 7.80 -33.75
CA PHE A 401 -17.57 8.24 -32.76
C PHE A 401 -18.63 7.15 -32.56
N THR A 402 -18.80 6.71 -31.32
CA THR A 402 -19.80 5.71 -30.91
C THR A 402 -20.68 6.29 -29.80
N PRO A 403 -21.90 5.77 -29.59
CA PRO A 403 -22.80 6.24 -28.53
C PRO A 403 -22.21 6.12 -27.12
N ASP A 404 -21.36 5.11 -26.89
CA ASP A 404 -20.65 4.87 -25.63
C ASP A 404 -19.25 5.50 -25.58
N HIS A 405 -18.86 6.22 -26.64
CA HIS A 405 -17.54 6.84 -26.84
C HIS A 405 -16.35 5.86 -26.97
N ILE A 406 -16.58 4.54 -26.93
CA ILE A 406 -15.56 3.48 -27.05
C ILE A 406 -15.43 3.00 -28.50
N SER A 407 -14.42 3.49 -29.20
CA SER A 407 -14.09 3.04 -30.56
C SER A 407 -13.48 1.62 -30.56
N PRO A 408 -13.67 0.80 -31.60
CA PRO A 408 -13.05 -0.52 -31.64
C PRO A 408 -11.53 -0.41 -31.83
N MET A 409 -10.76 -1.28 -31.17
CA MET A 409 -9.30 -1.34 -31.25
C MET A 409 -8.83 -2.57 -32.03
N SER A 410 -8.15 -2.31 -33.15
CA SER A 410 -7.32 -3.27 -33.86
C SER A 410 -5.92 -3.40 -33.23
N ALA A 411 -5.25 -4.50 -33.54
CA ALA A 411 -3.84 -4.72 -33.21
C ALA A 411 -3.03 -4.96 -34.50
N PRO A 412 -1.73 -4.59 -34.54
CA PRO A 412 -0.85 -4.91 -35.66
C PRO A 412 -0.93 -6.38 -36.08
N GLY A 413 -1.05 -6.60 -37.39
CA GLY A 413 -1.25 -7.93 -37.99
C GLY A 413 -2.71 -8.32 -38.23
N MET A 414 -3.69 -7.54 -37.77
CA MET A 414 -5.11 -7.73 -38.10
C MET A 414 -5.42 -7.17 -39.51
N GLU A 415 -5.88 -8.04 -40.41
CA GLU A 415 -6.26 -7.65 -41.78
C GLU A 415 -7.39 -6.59 -41.77
N GLY A 416 -7.24 -5.55 -42.58
CA GLY A 416 -8.20 -4.43 -42.66
C GLY A 416 -8.19 -3.46 -41.47
N GLY A 417 -7.41 -3.75 -40.42
CA GLY A 417 -7.39 -2.97 -39.17
C GLY A 417 -6.20 -2.03 -39.01
N GLY A 418 -5.56 -1.61 -40.11
CA GLY A 418 -4.40 -0.71 -40.07
C GLY A 418 -4.80 0.71 -39.65
N TYR A 419 -4.01 1.32 -38.77
CA TYR A 419 -4.17 2.72 -38.34
C TYR A 419 -2.87 3.28 -37.78
N VAL A 420 -2.82 4.59 -37.56
CA VAL A 420 -1.73 5.28 -36.85
C VAL A 420 -2.25 5.76 -35.49
N ALA A 421 -1.49 5.46 -34.45
CA ALA A 421 -1.66 6.06 -33.12
C ALA A 421 -0.63 7.17 -32.95
N GLU A 422 -1.09 8.42 -32.83
CA GLU A 422 -0.20 9.59 -32.74
C GLU A 422 -0.66 10.59 -31.67
N GLY A 423 0.22 11.53 -31.33
CA GLY A 423 -0.04 12.55 -30.32
C GLY A 423 -0.69 13.84 -30.84
N LEU A 424 -0.84 14.01 -32.16
CA LEU A 424 -1.58 15.12 -32.74
C LEU A 424 -3.08 14.89 -32.60
N GLU A 425 -3.86 15.98 -32.56
CA GLU A 425 -5.30 15.86 -32.77
C GLU A 425 -5.54 15.33 -34.19
N HIS A 426 -6.50 14.42 -34.31
CA HIS A 426 -6.64 13.56 -35.48
C HIS A 426 -8.10 13.39 -35.91
N THR A 427 -8.33 12.81 -37.07
CA THR A 427 -9.67 12.41 -37.56
C THR A 427 -10.06 11.01 -37.06
N GLU A 428 -11.28 10.54 -37.34
CA GLU A 428 -11.74 9.18 -36.97
C GLU A 428 -10.84 8.04 -37.52
N ILE A 429 -10.14 8.27 -38.64
CA ILE A 429 -9.18 7.33 -39.23
C ILE A 429 -7.75 7.47 -38.66
N GLY A 430 -7.48 8.50 -37.85
CA GLY A 430 -6.18 8.71 -37.21
C GLY A 430 -5.19 9.54 -38.05
N TYR A 431 -5.67 10.41 -38.94
CA TYR A 431 -4.81 11.40 -39.62
C TYR A 431 -4.84 12.76 -38.94
N PRO A 432 -3.75 13.54 -38.94
CA PRO A 432 -3.70 14.84 -38.29
C PRO A 432 -4.79 15.81 -38.78
N ALA A 433 -5.42 16.51 -37.83
CA ALA A 433 -6.53 17.43 -38.08
C ALA A 433 -6.27 18.83 -37.49
N ALA A 434 -5.12 19.42 -37.82
CA ALA A 434 -4.57 20.61 -37.16
C ALA A 434 -5.41 21.91 -37.28
N SER A 435 -6.38 21.97 -38.19
CA SER A 435 -7.23 23.16 -38.41
C SER A 435 -8.73 22.88 -38.29
N ASP A 436 -9.10 21.67 -37.82
CA ASP A 436 -10.50 21.29 -37.62
C ASP A 436 -10.92 21.53 -36.16
N HIS A 437 -11.39 22.74 -35.89
CA HIS A 437 -11.75 23.18 -34.55
C HIS A 437 -12.95 22.41 -33.97
N GLU A 438 -13.92 22.06 -34.81
CA GLU A 438 -15.10 21.30 -34.40
C GLU A 438 -14.74 19.85 -34.08
N ASN A 439 -13.85 19.24 -34.87
CA ASN A 439 -13.32 17.91 -34.56
C ASN A 439 -12.58 17.90 -33.22
N HIS A 440 -11.76 18.92 -32.93
CA HIS A 440 -11.08 19.01 -31.63
C HIS A 440 -12.07 19.01 -30.45
N LEU A 441 -13.15 19.77 -30.56
CA LEU A 441 -14.21 19.77 -29.54
C LEU A 441 -14.86 18.38 -29.41
N ARG A 442 -15.25 17.77 -30.53
CA ARG A 442 -15.94 16.47 -30.55
C ARG A 442 -15.07 15.34 -30.00
N LEU A 443 -13.79 15.27 -30.35
CA LEU A 443 -12.88 14.27 -29.81
C LEU A 443 -12.57 14.50 -28.34
N THR A 444 -12.46 15.76 -27.91
CA THR A 444 -12.33 16.07 -26.49
C THR A 444 -13.58 15.62 -25.71
N GLN A 445 -14.79 15.90 -26.23
CA GLN A 445 -16.03 15.42 -25.64
C GLN A 445 -16.11 13.89 -25.61
N LYS A 446 -15.67 13.21 -26.67
CA LYS A 446 -15.58 11.74 -26.70
C LYS A 446 -14.67 11.21 -25.59
N ARG A 447 -13.44 11.73 -25.47
CA ARG A 447 -12.46 11.32 -24.44
C ARG A 447 -13.00 11.55 -23.02
N TYR A 448 -13.66 12.70 -22.77
CA TYR A 448 -14.30 12.97 -21.49
C TYR A 448 -15.58 12.17 -21.25
N GLY A 449 -16.32 11.81 -22.30
CA GLY A 449 -17.49 10.93 -22.19
C GLY A 449 -17.11 9.57 -21.61
N LYS A 450 -15.97 8.99 -22.06
CA LYS A 450 -15.39 7.78 -21.46
C LYS A 450 -15.04 7.98 -19.99
N PHE A 451 -14.38 9.09 -19.67
CA PHE A 451 -13.99 9.45 -18.30
C PHE A 451 -15.21 9.57 -17.38
N HIS A 452 -16.27 10.26 -17.81
CA HIS A 452 -17.49 10.44 -17.02
C HIS A 452 -18.25 9.12 -16.83
N ALA A 453 -18.22 8.21 -17.81
CA ALA A 453 -18.84 6.89 -17.67
C ALA A 453 -18.21 6.03 -16.55
N VAL A 454 -16.98 6.32 -16.12
CA VAL A 454 -16.34 5.63 -14.99
C VAL A 454 -16.98 6.00 -13.65
N GLU A 455 -17.70 7.12 -13.55
CA GLU A 455 -18.34 7.56 -12.31
C GLU A 455 -19.34 6.54 -11.75
N SER A 456 -20.09 5.83 -12.60
CA SER A 456 -21.00 4.77 -12.13
C SER A 456 -20.24 3.66 -11.40
N ILE A 457 -19.11 3.23 -11.96
CA ILE A 457 -18.22 2.23 -11.36
C ILE A 457 -17.58 2.78 -10.09
N ALA A 458 -17.21 4.06 -10.07
CA ALA A 458 -16.70 4.70 -8.86
C ALA A 458 -17.71 4.60 -7.71
N ASN A 459 -19.00 4.82 -7.98
CA ASN A 459 -20.06 4.71 -6.97
C ASN A 459 -20.25 3.27 -6.46
N GLU A 460 -19.97 2.25 -7.27
CA GLU A 460 -20.00 0.84 -6.85
C GLU A 460 -18.78 0.42 -6.00
N LEU A 461 -17.67 1.16 -6.12
CA LEU A 461 -16.40 0.86 -5.44
C LEU A 461 -16.16 1.72 -4.19
N VAL A 462 -17.24 2.16 -3.55
CA VAL A 462 -17.24 2.82 -2.23
C VAL A 462 -17.51 1.80 -1.13
N ARG A 463 -16.83 1.95 0.01
CA ARG A 463 -17.08 1.15 1.22
C ARG A 463 -17.53 2.03 2.37
N PHE A 464 -18.48 1.53 3.15
CA PHE A 464 -19.00 2.20 4.34
C PHE A 464 -18.65 1.40 5.60
N TYR A 465 -18.34 2.12 6.68
CA TYR A 465 -18.01 1.57 7.99
C TYR A 465 -18.67 2.38 9.11
N GLY A 466 -18.92 1.76 10.26
CA GLY A 466 -19.55 2.41 11.39
C GLY A 466 -21.07 2.54 11.24
N GLU A 467 -21.65 3.60 11.81
CA GLU A 467 -23.10 3.84 11.74
C GLU A 467 -23.57 4.20 10.33
N ALA A 468 -24.79 3.77 9.99
CA ALA A 468 -25.41 4.07 8.70
C ALA A 468 -25.79 5.55 8.53
N HIS A 469 -26.13 6.22 9.63
CA HIS A 469 -26.54 7.64 9.65
C HIS A 469 -25.76 8.41 10.73
N PRO A 470 -24.44 8.61 10.54
CA PRO A 470 -23.60 9.16 11.57
C PRO A 470 -23.72 10.68 11.69
N GLU A 471 -23.64 11.22 12.91
CA GLU A 471 -23.53 12.67 13.09
C GLU A 471 -22.17 13.19 12.59
N ILE A 472 -21.08 12.44 12.79
CA ILE A 472 -19.72 12.75 12.32
C ILE A 472 -19.30 11.76 11.22
N GLY A 473 -18.97 12.28 10.05
CA GLY A 473 -18.44 11.50 8.93
C GLY A 473 -16.91 11.54 8.86
N VAL A 474 -16.29 10.44 8.44
CA VAL A 474 -14.88 10.40 8.04
C VAL A 474 -14.78 9.93 6.58
N ILE A 475 -14.19 10.73 5.70
CA ILE A 475 -13.96 10.33 4.30
C ILE A 475 -12.47 9.98 4.12
N GLY A 476 -12.20 8.74 3.75
CA GLY A 476 -10.85 8.20 3.58
C GLY A 476 -10.52 7.76 2.15
N TRP A 477 -9.22 7.64 1.88
CA TRP A 477 -8.68 7.05 0.65
C TRP A 477 -7.31 6.38 0.88
N GLY A 478 -6.93 5.45 0.00
CA GLY A 478 -5.64 4.77 0.07
C GLY A 478 -5.44 3.95 1.36
N SER A 479 -4.19 3.84 1.81
CA SER A 479 -3.80 3.01 2.96
C SER A 479 -4.32 3.50 4.32
N THR A 480 -4.97 4.67 4.37
CA THR A 480 -5.65 5.19 5.57
C THR A 480 -6.89 4.38 5.96
N GLU A 481 -7.42 3.51 5.09
CA GLU A 481 -8.66 2.74 5.35
C GLU A 481 -8.63 2.04 6.71
N GLY A 482 -7.55 1.30 6.98
CA GLY A 482 -7.45 0.47 8.17
C GLY A 482 -7.39 1.27 9.48
N VAL A 483 -6.64 2.39 9.49
CA VAL A 483 -6.53 3.27 10.66
C VAL A 483 -7.81 4.06 10.91
N ILE A 484 -8.53 4.46 9.86
CA ILE A 484 -9.85 5.09 9.97
C ILE A 484 -10.84 4.12 10.59
N ARG A 485 -10.87 2.86 10.13
CA ARG A 485 -11.78 1.84 10.65
C ARG A 485 -11.57 1.57 12.14
N GLU A 486 -10.31 1.44 12.58
CA GLU A 486 -10.01 1.28 14.02
C GLU A 486 -10.40 2.53 14.82
N ALA A 487 -10.15 3.75 14.31
CA ALA A 487 -10.54 4.98 14.98
C ALA A 487 -12.06 5.16 15.10
N VAL A 488 -12.82 4.80 14.07
CA VAL A 488 -14.29 4.80 14.09
C VAL A 488 -14.80 3.82 15.16
N GLN A 489 -14.25 2.61 15.22
CA GLN A 489 -14.62 1.65 16.26
C GLN A 489 -14.32 2.21 17.66
N MET A 490 -13.12 2.78 17.87
CA MET A 490 -12.76 3.41 19.15
C MET A 490 -13.75 4.52 19.54
N ALA A 491 -14.20 5.33 18.59
CA ALA A 491 -15.16 6.41 18.83
C ALA A 491 -16.56 5.89 19.17
N GLN A 492 -17.02 4.85 18.48
CA GLN A 492 -18.30 4.20 18.76
C GLN A 492 -18.30 3.53 20.14
N ASP A 493 -17.18 2.92 20.54
CA ASP A 493 -17.03 2.33 21.88
C ASP A 493 -17.12 3.40 22.99
N GLN A 494 -16.85 4.67 22.69
CA GLN A 494 -17.05 5.82 23.58
C GLN A 494 -18.44 6.48 23.44
N GLY A 495 -19.32 5.93 22.59
CA GLY A 495 -20.69 6.42 22.40
C GLY A 495 -20.84 7.58 21.41
N TYR A 496 -19.81 7.88 20.61
CA TYR A 496 -19.93 8.87 19.54
C TYR A 496 -20.63 8.29 18.31
N SER A 497 -21.57 9.06 17.71
CA SER A 497 -22.23 8.71 16.44
C SER A 497 -21.31 9.03 15.25
N VAL A 498 -20.63 8.01 14.74
CA VAL A 498 -19.56 8.15 13.74
C VAL A 498 -19.65 7.06 12.68
N GLY A 499 -19.35 7.43 11.44
CA GLY A 499 -19.24 6.50 10.31
C GLY A 499 -18.19 6.98 9.33
N ALA A 500 -17.73 6.09 8.47
CA ALA A 500 -16.73 6.39 7.46
C ALA A 500 -17.15 5.92 6.07
N LEU A 501 -16.81 6.74 5.07
CA LEU A 501 -16.88 6.42 3.65
C LEU A 501 -15.45 6.34 3.12
N HIS A 502 -15.09 5.22 2.50
CA HIS A 502 -13.80 5.05 1.85
C HIS A 502 -14.00 4.83 0.35
N THR A 503 -13.32 5.63 -0.47
CA THR A 503 -13.42 5.54 -1.93
C THR A 503 -12.16 4.98 -2.56
N LYS A 504 -12.35 4.09 -3.55
CA LYS A 504 -11.25 3.51 -4.31
C LYS A 504 -10.91 4.31 -5.56
N ILE A 505 -11.91 4.84 -6.27
CA ILE A 505 -11.69 5.71 -7.43
C ILE A 505 -11.75 7.16 -6.94
N LEU A 506 -10.66 7.89 -7.14
CA LEU A 506 -10.50 9.27 -6.70
C LEU A 506 -10.79 10.26 -7.83
N TYR A 507 -10.65 9.80 -9.08
CA TYR A 507 -10.93 10.60 -10.27
C TYR A 507 -11.35 9.68 -11.43
N PRO A 508 -12.60 9.79 -11.94
CA PRO A 508 -13.68 10.64 -11.45
C PRO A 508 -14.16 10.24 -10.04
N GLN A 509 -14.70 11.19 -9.27
CA GLN A 509 -15.20 10.92 -7.92
C GLN A 509 -16.58 10.23 -7.96
N PRO A 510 -16.91 9.39 -6.97
CA PRO A 510 -18.26 8.83 -6.81
C PRO A 510 -19.23 9.87 -6.24
N LEU A 511 -19.68 10.82 -7.07
CA LEU A 511 -20.42 12.00 -6.58
C LEU A 511 -21.74 11.63 -5.91
N ALA A 512 -22.49 10.65 -6.42
CA ALA A 512 -23.75 10.25 -5.82
C ALA A 512 -23.57 9.73 -4.38
N LYS A 513 -22.60 8.84 -4.16
CA LYS A 513 -22.31 8.29 -2.83
C LYS A 513 -21.69 9.29 -1.88
N LEU A 514 -20.82 10.18 -2.37
CA LEU A 514 -20.27 11.27 -1.57
C LEU A 514 -21.37 12.27 -1.16
N THR A 515 -22.28 12.62 -2.06
CA THR A 515 -23.40 13.53 -1.78
C THR A 515 -24.30 12.96 -0.68
N GLU A 516 -24.69 11.69 -0.83
CA GLU A 516 -25.52 10.98 0.15
C GLU A 516 -24.88 11.01 1.54
N PHE A 517 -23.58 10.67 1.62
CA PHE A 517 -22.86 10.63 2.89
C PHE A 517 -22.66 12.01 3.51
N ILE A 518 -22.21 13.00 2.74
CA ILE A 518 -21.96 14.36 3.23
C ILE A 518 -23.24 14.98 3.78
N ASN A 519 -24.36 14.87 3.05
CA ASN A 519 -25.65 15.43 3.48
C ASN A 519 -26.22 14.77 4.74
N GLY A 520 -25.85 13.51 5.01
CA GLY A 520 -26.25 12.78 6.21
C GLY A 520 -25.48 13.16 7.48
N THR A 521 -24.44 13.98 7.37
CA THR A 521 -23.51 14.30 8.47
C THR A 521 -23.53 15.77 8.83
N LYS A 522 -23.11 16.11 10.05
CA LYS A 522 -22.96 17.51 10.50
C LYS A 522 -21.54 18.04 10.38
N ALA A 523 -20.57 17.14 10.42
CA ALA A 523 -19.15 17.43 10.23
C ALA A 523 -18.50 16.27 9.50
N VAL A 524 -17.61 16.57 8.56
CA VAL A 524 -16.85 15.56 7.80
C VAL A 524 -15.36 15.81 7.98
N ILE A 525 -14.66 14.80 8.49
CA ILE A 525 -13.21 14.79 8.65
C ILE A 525 -12.58 14.07 7.46
N ILE A 526 -11.48 14.62 6.93
CA ILE A 526 -10.70 13.98 5.87
C ILE A 526 -9.25 13.84 6.36
N PRO A 527 -8.85 12.64 6.85
CA PRO A 527 -7.48 12.36 7.23
C PRO A 527 -6.62 12.04 6.00
N GLU A 528 -5.53 12.79 5.82
CA GLU A 528 -4.63 12.62 4.69
C GLU A 528 -3.16 12.68 5.12
N VAL A 529 -2.33 11.77 4.59
CA VAL A 529 -0.88 11.81 4.81
C VAL A 529 -0.23 12.72 3.77
N ASN A 530 -0.60 14.01 3.76
CA ASN A 530 0.05 15.06 2.98
C ASN A 530 -0.19 16.42 3.64
N PHE A 531 0.57 17.44 3.26
CA PHE A 531 0.51 18.75 3.91
C PHE A 531 -0.75 19.57 3.53
N THR A 532 -1.18 19.50 2.27
CA THR A 532 -2.18 20.43 1.71
C THR A 532 -3.62 19.91 1.76
N GLY A 533 -3.83 18.65 2.15
CA GLY A 533 -5.12 17.96 2.10
C GLY A 533 -5.67 17.94 0.67
N GLN A 534 -4.97 17.20 -0.19
CA GLN A 534 -5.21 17.19 -1.62
C GLN A 534 -6.59 16.65 -1.99
N PHE A 535 -7.05 15.58 -1.33
CA PHE A 535 -8.35 15.01 -1.59
C PHE A 535 -9.47 15.91 -1.06
N ALA A 536 -9.31 16.48 0.13
CA ALA A 536 -10.26 17.46 0.66
C ALA A 536 -10.41 18.66 -0.30
N THR A 537 -9.31 19.18 -0.83
CA THR A 537 -9.33 20.29 -1.80
C THR A 537 -9.99 19.88 -3.11
N LEU A 538 -9.76 18.65 -3.58
CA LEU A 538 -10.42 18.11 -4.77
C LEU A 538 -11.95 18.03 -4.58
N LEU A 539 -12.40 17.59 -3.40
CA LEU A 539 -13.82 17.53 -3.06
C LEU A 539 -14.46 18.91 -2.90
N ARG A 540 -13.75 19.91 -2.36
CA ARG A 540 -14.26 21.31 -2.28
C ARG A 540 -14.59 21.91 -3.65
N LYS A 541 -13.96 21.44 -4.73
CA LYS A 541 -14.31 21.86 -6.10
C LYS A 541 -15.66 21.30 -6.59
N ARG A 542 -16.24 20.34 -5.87
CA ARG A 542 -17.50 19.65 -6.20
C ARG A 542 -18.58 19.91 -5.16
N PHE A 543 -18.20 20.11 -3.91
CA PHE A 543 -19.08 20.31 -2.78
C PHE A 543 -18.77 21.63 -2.10
N ALA A 544 -19.78 22.49 -1.93
CA ALA A 544 -19.71 23.69 -1.09
C ALA A 544 -19.78 23.30 0.39
N TYR A 545 -18.87 22.44 0.84
CA TYR A 545 -18.80 21.89 2.19
C TYR A 545 -17.44 22.21 2.80
N ASP A 546 -17.44 22.67 4.05
CA ASP A 546 -16.21 22.95 4.78
C ASP A 546 -15.72 21.70 5.52
N PHE A 547 -14.90 20.91 4.82
CA PHE A 547 -14.31 19.70 5.37
C PHE A 547 -13.27 20.02 6.45
N ILE A 548 -13.31 19.27 7.55
CA ILE A 548 -12.29 19.28 8.60
C ILE A 548 -11.09 18.49 8.10
N GLN A 549 -10.02 19.18 7.71
CA GLN A 549 -8.79 18.54 7.25
C GLN A 549 -7.96 18.06 8.44
N LEU A 550 -7.57 16.78 8.41
CA LEU A 550 -6.60 16.20 9.35
C LEU A 550 -5.36 15.77 8.53
N ASN A 551 -4.39 16.66 8.44
CA ASN A 551 -3.23 16.50 7.56
C ASN A 551 -2.00 16.06 8.35
N LYS A 552 -1.27 15.04 7.85
CA LYS A 552 0.00 14.56 8.42
C LYS A 552 1.09 14.50 7.35
N CYS A 553 2.23 15.16 7.60
CA CYS A 553 3.34 15.25 6.64
C CYS A 553 4.68 15.11 7.39
N VAL A 554 4.88 13.93 8.00
CA VAL A 554 6.08 13.62 8.81
C VAL A 554 6.76 12.31 8.37
N GLY A 555 6.40 11.77 7.20
CA GLY A 555 6.95 10.52 6.69
C GLY A 555 6.50 9.24 7.43
N LEU A 556 5.40 9.33 8.20
CA LEU A 556 4.82 8.22 8.96
C LEU A 556 3.30 8.16 8.73
N PRO A 557 2.69 6.96 8.73
CA PRO A 557 1.25 6.83 8.63
C PRO A 557 0.55 7.33 9.89
N PHE A 558 -0.77 7.53 9.82
CA PHE A 558 -1.58 7.77 11.02
C PHE A 558 -1.56 6.57 11.96
N THR A 559 -1.73 6.86 13.24
CA THR A 559 -2.21 5.90 14.24
C THR A 559 -3.73 6.04 14.40
N PRO A 560 -4.44 4.99 14.85
CA PRO A 560 -5.88 5.08 15.13
C PRO A 560 -6.22 6.18 16.13
N LYS A 561 -5.35 6.38 17.13
CA LYS A 561 -5.53 7.39 18.17
C LYS A 561 -5.57 8.83 17.62
N GLU A 562 -4.70 9.16 16.68
CA GLU A 562 -4.68 10.51 16.06
C GLU A 562 -6.02 10.85 15.39
N ILE A 563 -6.65 9.88 14.72
CA ILE A 563 -7.95 10.07 14.06
C ILE A 563 -9.08 10.08 15.10
N PHE A 564 -9.04 9.21 16.10
CA PHE A 564 -9.99 9.18 17.22
C PHE A 564 -10.03 10.53 17.96
N ASP A 565 -8.86 11.09 18.31
CA ASP A 565 -8.77 12.37 19.03
C ASP A 565 -9.44 13.50 18.22
N LYS A 566 -9.31 13.46 16.88
CA LYS A 566 -9.97 14.45 16.02
C LYS A 566 -11.47 14.25 15.87
N ILE A 567 -11.93 12.99 15.89
CA ILE A 567 -13.36 12.67 15.93
C ILE A 567 -13.99 13.20 17.23
N GLU A 568 -13.33 12.98 18.37
CA GLU A 568 -13.77 13.50 19.67
C GLU A 568 -13.82 15.03 19.69
N GLU A 569 -12.79 15.70 19.17
CA GLU A 569 -12.77 17.16 19.03
C GLU A 569 -13.98 17.67 18.21
N ALA A 570 -14.24 17.05 17.04
CA ALA A 570 -15.35 17.43 16.17
C ALA A 570 -16.71 17.16 16.82
N ALA A 571 -16.86 16.02 17.49
CA ALA A 571 -18.09 15.68 18.23
C ALA A 571 -18.37 16.72 19.32
N ASN A 572 -17.36 17.09 20.10
CA ASN A 572 -17.52 18.10 21.17
C ASN A 572 -17.95 19.47 20.61
N HIS A 573 -17.41 19.88 19.46
CA HIS A 573 -17.80 21.12 18.80
C HIS A 573 -19.24 21.09 18.24
N VAL A 574 -19.67 19.96 17.70
CA VAL A 574 -21.05 19.76 17.23
C VAL A 574 -22.06 19.82 18.39
N HIS A 575 -21.68 19.27 19.55
CA HIS A 575 -22.54 19.29 20.75
C HIS A 575 -22.56 20.65 21.47
N SER A 576 -21.47 21.42 21.46
CA SER A 576 -21.42 22.75 22.09
C SER A 576 -22.30 23.77 21.36
N ARG A 577 -22.28 23.79 20.01
CA ARG A 577 -23.17 24.64 19.20
C ARG A 577 -24.66 24.36 19.45
N ARG A 578 -25.03 23.13 19.83
CA ARG A 578 -26.41 22.79 20.23
C ARG A 578 -26.80 23.39 21.59
N ARG A 579 -25.86 23.51 22.53
CA ARG A 579 -26.13 24.09 23.87
C ARG A 579 -26.34 25.61 23.80
N ASP A 580 -25.65 26.30 22.90
CA ASP A 580 -25.81 27.75 22.71
C ASP A 580 -27.08 28.14 21.95
N LEU A 581 -27.70 27.19 21.24
CA LEU A 581 -28.96 27.36 20.51
C LEU A 581 -30.19 26.83 21.26
N ALA A 582 -30.02 26.20 22.42
CA ALA A 582 -31.14 25.81 23.26
C ALA A 582 -31.75 27.09 23.90
N PRO A 583 -33.07 27.29 23.84
CA PRO A 583 -33.68 28.44 24.50
C PRO A 583 -33.35 28.36 25.99
N LYS A 584 -32.73 29.43 26.52
CA LYS A 584 -32.60 29.62 27.96
C LYS A 584 -34.01 29.68 28.52
N LEU A 585 -34.45 28.60 29.17
CA LEU A 585 -35.69 28.55 29.95
C LEU A 585 -35.61 29.51 31.13
#